data_AF-A0A9E1WX43-F1
#
_entry.id   AF-A0A9E1WX43-F1
#
_cell.length_a   1.000
_cell.length_b   1.000
_cell.length_c   1.000
_cell.angle_alpha   90.00
_cell.angle_beta   90.00
_cell.angle_gamma   90.00
#
_symmetry.space_group_name_H-M   'P 1'
#
loop_
_entity.id
_entity.type
_entity.pdbx_description
1 polymer ?
#
loop_
_entity_poly.entity_id
_entity_poly.type
_entity_poly.pdbx_seq_one_letter_code
_entity_poly.pdbx_strand_id
1 'polypeptide(L)'
;MTTVVWFKRDLRLADHSALAQAAAQGAVLPLYVFEPDYWAQPDVSGRQFEFVRESVEDLALALRAAGVDLVVRVGCVTDVLRDLKADIGFDRMLSHEETGNGWTYARDMSVGDWCGANGVAWQELTQSGVVRRLNSRDGWALVRNTWLRQPQADVPMAMKGPALPSDPVPPLVAADYCRARQIGGRTMGLSLLGGFLTERGQNYRKEMSSPVTGQAACSRLSPYLAFGCLSGRELSQATAIRQREVKGTRTGWGGSLKSFQARLAWRDHFMQKLEDTPKLEYRCLHSAYEGLRPDMPDSGRLAAWT
;
A
#
# COMPACT_ATOMS: atom_id res chain seq x y z
N MET A 1 -1.18 27.73 -7.73
CA MET A 1 -0.59 26.55 -8.39
C MET A 1 -1.16 25.33 -7.70
N THR A 2 -1.82 24.44 -8.43
CA THR A 2 -2.44 23.23 -7.86
C THR A 2 -1.45 22.08 -7.97
N THR A 3 -1.21 21.38 -6.86
CA THR A 3 -0.40 20.16 -6.85
C THR A 3 -1.32 18.95 -6.94
N VAL A 4 -1.09 18.09 -7.93
CA VAL A 4 -1.76 16.79 -8.01
C VAL A 4 -1.08 15.84 -7.02
N VAL A 5 -1.85 15.18 -6.16
CA VAL A 5 -1.36 14.10 -5.30
C VAL A 5 -1.94 12.79 -5.82
N TRP A 6 -1.09 11.98 -6.45
CA TRP A 6 -1.49 10.72 -7.06
C TRP A 6 -1.34 9.57 -6.05
N PHE A 7 -2.49 9.07 -5.59
CA PHE A 7 -2.62 7.92 -4.71
C PHE A 7 -2.55 6.62 -5.52
N LYS A 8 -1.85 5.63 -4.96
CA LYS A 8 -1.64 4.29 -5.53
C LYS A 8 -1.93 3.22 -4.47
N ARG A 9 -0.89 2.79 -3.73
CA ARG A 9 -0.97 1.79 -2.66
C ARG A 9 -0.74 2.41 -1.27
N ASP A 10 -1.27 3.61 -1.08
CA ASP A 10 -1.09 4.50 0.06
C ASP A 10 -2.43 5.15 0.48
N LEU A 11 -3.52 4.36 0.44
CA LEU A 11 -4.91 4.83 0.58
C LEU A 11 -5.28 5.32 1.99
N ARG A 12 -4.66 6.41 2.45
CA ARG A 12 -4.85 7.05 3.77
C ARG A 12 -4.41 8.51 3.75
N LEU A 13 -4.93 9.31 4.69
CA LEU A 13 -4.40 10.66 4.98
C LEU A 13 -3.28 10.62 6.03
N ALA A 14 -3.39 9.72 7.00
CA ALA A 14 -2.45 9.63 8.13
C ALA A 14 -1.06 9.19 7.66
N ASP A 15 -0.01 9.85 8.17
CA ASP A 15 1.36 9.52 7.81
C ASP A 15 1.59 9.52 6.29
N HIS A 16 0.98 10.50 5.58
CA HIS A 16 1.03 10.62 4.13
C HIS A 16 1.88 11.82 3.69
N SER A 17 3.21 11.64 3.66
CA SER A 17 4.18 12.72 3.41
C SER A 17 3.96 13.49 2.10
N ALA A 18 3.57 12.84 1.01
CA ALA A 18 3.28 13.51 -0.27
C ALA A 18 2.07 14.45 -0.17
N LEU A 19 1.06 14.07 0.62
CA LEU A 19 -0.15 14.88 0.81
C LEU A 19 0.14 16.05 1.74
N ALA A 20 0.84 15.79 2.86
CA ALA A 20 1.28 16.82 3.78
C ALA A 20 2.16 17.88 3.08
N GLN A 21 3.11 17.44 2.24
CA GLN A 21 3.95 18.35 1.46
C GLN A 21 3.13 19.17 0.45
N ALA A 22 2.21 18.54 -0.29
CA ALA A 22 1.35 19.26 -1.24
C ALA A 22 0.49 20.32 -0.54
N ALA A 23 -0.14 19.95 0.58
CA ALA A 23 -1.02 20.83 1.35
C ALA A 23 -0.28 22.04 1.95
N ALA A 24 0.98 21.85 2.36
CA ALA A 24 1.83 22.94 2.82
C ALA A 24 2.23 23.93 1.71
N GLN A 25 2.12 23.51 0.43
CA GLN A 25 2.55 24.28 -0.73
C GLN A 25 1.38 24.95 -1.47
N GLY A 26 0.12 24.68 -1.09
CA GLY A 26 -1.05 25.37 -1.63
C GLY A 26 -2.22 24.44 -1.95
N ALA A 27 -2.84 24.69 -3.11
CA ALA A 27 -4.02 23.93 -3.53
C ALA A 27 -3.64 22.49 -3.92
N VAL A 28 -4.48 21.53 -3.53
CA VAL A 28 -4.24 20.09 -3.71
C VAL A 28 -5.38 19.48 -4.53
N LEU A 29 -5.06 18.68 -5.54
CA LEU A 29 -6.00 17.76 -6.17
C LEU A 29 -5.59 16.31 -5.83
N PRO A 30 -6.29 15.64 -4.92
CA PRO A 30 -6.13 14.20 -4.71
C PRO A 30 -6.66 13.43 -5.93
N LEU A 31 -5.84 12.54 -6.49
CA LEU A 31 -6.16 11.72 -7.65
C LEU A 31 -5.99 10.23 -7.33
N TYR A 32 -6.99 9.42 -7.69
CA TYR A 32 -6.86 7.96 -7.79
C TYR A 32 -7.33 7.50 -9.17
N VAL A 33 -6.61 6.57 -9.80
CA VAL A 33 -6.94 6.04 -11.13
C VAL A 33 -7.16 4.53 -11.02
N PHE A 34 -8.35 4.08 -11.42
CA PHE A 34 -8.58 2.65 -11.68
C PHE A 34 -8.10 2.34 -13.10
N GLU A 35 -7.04 1.55 -13.20
CA GLU A 35 -6.36 1.22 -14.46
C GLU A 35 -6.90 -0.11 -15.03
N PRO A 36 -7.69 -0.13 -16.12
CA PRO A 36 -8.26 -1.37 -16.65
C PRO A 36 -7.20 -2.44 -16.98
N ASP A 37 -6.06 -2.01 -17.54
CA ASP A 37 -4.95 -2.91 -17.90
C ASP A 37 -4.26 -3.53 -16.69
N TYR A 38 -4.25 -2.85 -15.54
CA TYR A 38 -3.79 -3.42 -14.27
C TYR A 38 -4.75 -4.50 -13.78
N TRP A 39 -6.06 -4.23 -13.84
CA TRP A 39 -7.08 -5.18 -13.40
C TRP A 39 -7.33 -6.33 -14.38
N ALA A 40 -6.71 -6.27 -15.56
CA ALA A 40 -6.60 -7.38 -16.50
C ALA A 40 -5.37 -8.28 -16.26
N GLN A 41 -4.48 -7.93 -15.33
CA GLN A 41 -3.29 -8.75 -15.04
C GLN A 41 -3.67 -10.11 -14.43
N PRO A 42 -2.91 -11.18 -14.69
CA PRO A 42 -3.24 -12.53 -14.24
C PRO A 42 -3.11 -12.74 -12.72
N ASP A 43 -2.45 -11.82 -12.01
CA ASP A 43 -2.16 -11.89 -10.58
C ASP A 43 -3.12 -11.05 -9.70
N VAL A 44 -4.17 -10.48 -10.30
CA VAL A 44 -5.24 -9.78 -9.58
C VAL A 44 -6.49 -10.63 -9.38
N SER A 45 -7.37 -10.23 -8.44
CA SER A 45 -8.67 -10.89 -8.27
C SER A 45 -9.81 -9.93 -7.93
N GLY A 46 -11.05 -10.36 -8.15
CA GLY A 46 -12.25 -9.61 -7.77
C GLY A 46 -12.31 -9.22 -6.29
N ARG A 47 -11.74 -10.04 -5.41
CA ARG A 47 -11.67 -9.74 -3.97
C ARG A 47 -10.70 -8.62 -3.65
N GLN A 48 -9.59 -8.54 -4.39
CA GLN A 48 -8.65 -7.43 -4.26
C GLN A 48 -9.29 -6.15 -4.80
N PHE A 49 -9.96 -6.22 -5.96
CA PHE A 49 -10.66 -5.08 -6.54
C PHE A 49 -11.71 -4.50 -5.60
N GLU A 50 -12.59 -5.34 -5.04
CA GLU A 50 -13.60 -4.87 -4.08
C GLU A 50 -12.97 -4.27 -2.81
N PHE A 51 -11.87 -4.86 -2.31
CA PHE A 51 -11.14 -4.29 -1.17
C PHE A 51 -10.58 -2.90 -1.50
N VAL A 52 -10.01 -2.72 -2.69
CA VAL A 52 -9.48 -1.43 -3.15
C VAL A 52 -10.61 -0.42 -3.34
N ARG A 53 -11.71 -0.80 -4.00
CA ARG A 53 -12.88 0.07 -4.19
C ARG A 53 -13.41 0.61 -2.85
N GLU A 54 -13.62 -0.26 -1.88
CA GLU A 54 -14.04 0.13 -0.53
C GLU A 54 -13.01 1.01 0.18
N SER A 55 -11.71 0.78 -0.07
CA SER A 55 -10.62 1.59 0.51
C SER A 55 -10.55 2.99 -0.10
N VAL A 56 -10.82 3.11 -1.40
CA VAL A 56 -10.92 4.39 -2.12
C VAL A 56 -12.13 5.17 -1.64
N GLU A 57 -13.26 4.51 -1.38
CA GLU A 57 -14.45 5.13 -0.80
C GLU A 57 -14.21 5.69 0.61
N ASP A 58 -13.56 4.90 1.49
CA ASP A 58 -13.16 5.35 2.83
C ASP A 58 -12.16 6.52 2.76
N LEU A 59 -11.19 6.47 1.83
CA LEU A 59 -10.27 7.57 1.57
C LEU A 59 -10.99 8.84 1.09
N ALA A 60 -11.95 8.72 0.18
CA ALA A 60 -12.72 9.84 -0.34
C ALA A 60 -13.51 10.56 0.78
N LEU A 61 -14.12 9.79 1.69
CA LEU A 61 -14.80 10.34 2.87
C LEU A 61 -13.83 11.11 3.78
N ALA A 62 -12.64 10.55 4.02
CA ALA A 62 -11.62 11.19 4.84
C ALA A 62 -11.07 12.48 4.20
N LEU A 63 -10.81 12.48 2.89
CA LEU A 63 -10.36 13.66 2.16
C LEU A 63 -11.42 14.77 2.18
N ARG A 64 -12.70 14.41 1.98
CA ARG A 64 -13.81 15.36 2.05
C ARG A 64 -13.90 16.03 3.42
N ALA A 65 -13.75 15.26 4.49
CA ALA A 65 -13.68 15.80 5.85
C ALA A 65 -12.47 16.72 6.07
N ALA A 66 -11.38 16.52 5.32
CA ALA A 66 -10.20 17.37 5.33
C ALA A 66 -10.26 18.58 4.38
N GLY A 67 -11.34 18.74 3.59
CA GLY A 67 -11.64 19.94 2.80
C GLY A 67 -11.50 19.80 1.27
N VAL A 68 -11.16 18.62 0.75
CA VAL A 68 -11.01 18.37 -0.69
C VAL A 68 -11.66 17.06 -1.10
N ASP A 69 -12.20 16.96 -2.31
CA ASP A 69 -12.73 15.69 -2.83
C ASP A 69 -11.61 14.85 -3.46
N LEU A 70 -11.76 13.52 -3.40
CA LEU A 70 -10.94 12.60 -4.18
C LEU A 70 -11.46 12.56 -5.61
N VAL A 71 -10.62 12.94 -6.56
CA VAL A 71 -10.89 12.79 -7.99
C VAL A 71 -10.55 11.35 -8.38
N VAL A 72 -11.58 10.58 -8.73
CA VAL A 72 -11.43 9.21 -9.23
C VAL A 72 -11.56 9.22 -10.75
N ARG A 73 -10.64 8.53 -11.43
CA ARG A 73 -10.64 8.36 -12.88
C ARG A 73 -10.56 6.88 -13.25
N VAL A 74 -11.00 6.53 -14.45
CA VAL A 74 -10.85 5.17 -15.00
C VAL A 74 -10.13 5.24 -16.34
N GLY A 75 -8.99 4.57 -16.47
CA GLY A 75 -8.24 4.52 -17.74
C GLY A 75 -6.73 4.41 -17.58
N CYS A 76 -6.01 4.67 -18.66
CA CYS A 76 -4.55 4.77 -18.64
C CYS A 76 -4.13 6.06 -17.92
N VAL A 77 -3.14 5.99 -17.02
CA VAL A 77 -2.75 7.14 -16.18
C VAL A 77 -2.23 8.30 -17.03
N THR A 78 -1.46 8.06 -18.09
CA THR A 78 -0.93 9.15 -18.92
C THR A 78 -2.02 9.88 -19.71
N ASP A 79 -3.08 9.18 -20.13
CA ASP A 79 -4.26 9.78 -20.74
C ASP A 79 -5.01 10.64 -19.72
N VAL A 80 -5.24 10.11 -18.52
CA VAL A 80 -5.86 10.86 -17.41
C VAL A 80 -5.07 12.11 -17.06
N LEU A 81 -3.73 12.02 -16.99
CA LEU A 81 -2.88 13.16 -16.69
C LEU A 81 -2.88 14.20 -17.81
N ARG A 82 -2.97 13.78 -19.08
CA ARG A 82 -3.15 14.69 -20.23
C ARG A 82 -4.43 15.48 -20.10
N ASP A 83 -5.54 14.80 -19.83
CA ASP A 83 -6.85 15.43 -19.76
C ASP A 83 -6.91 16.38 -18.55
N LEU A 84 -6.42 15.94 -17.38
CA LEU A 84 -6.28 16.82 -16.21
C LEU A 84 -5.39 18.02 -16.47
N LYS A 85 -4.28 17.86 -17.21
CA LYS A 85 -3.41 18.99 -17.53
C LYS A 85 -4.12 20.00 -18.43
N ALA A 86 -4.91 19.54 -19.39
CA ALA A 86 -5.74 20.41 -20.23
C ALA A 86 -6.80 21.15 -19.40
N ASP A 87 -7.40 20.49 -18.41
CA ASP A 87 -8.47 21.06 -17.58
C ASP A 87 -7.98 22.11 -16.58
N ILE A 88 -6.88 21.85 -15.87
CA ILE A 88 -6.45 22.69 -14.73
C ILE A 88 -5.03 23.25 -14.86
N GLY A 89 -4.29 22.90 -15.92
CA GLY A 89 -2.96 23.44 -16.18
C GLY A 89 -1.92 23.12 -15.11
N PHE A 90 -2.03 21.97 -14.41
CA PHE A 90 -1.07 21.62 -13.37
C PHE A 90 0.34 21.35 -13.94
N ASP A 91 1.33 21.65 -13.12
CA ASP A 91 2.76 21.56 -13.41
C ASP A 91 3.55 20.92 -12.26
N ARG A 92 2.86 20.50 -11.18
CA ARG A 92 3.44 19.75 -10.07
C ARG A 92 2.60 18.54 -9.72
N MET A 93 3.25 17.41 -9.54
CA MET A 93 2.64 16.18 -9.07
C MET A 93 3.51 15.56 -7.97
N LEU A 94 2.88 15.11 -6.88
CA LEU A 94 3.53 14.33 -5.83
C LEU A 94 2.87 12.96 -5.72
N SER A 95 3.66 11.93 -5.42
CA SER A 95 3.14 10.62 -5.05
C SER A 95 4.09 9.95 -4.06
N HIS A 96 3.66 8.86 -3.44
CA HIS A 96 4.63 7.95 -2.83
C HIS A 96 5.32 7.07 -3.88
N GLU A 97 6.55 6.67 -3.56
CA GLU A 97 7.24 5.58 -4.24
C GLU A 97 6.44 4.28 -4.08
N GLU A 98 6.20 3.56 -5.18
CA GLU A 98 5.62 2.21 -5.16
C GLU A 98 6.71 1.15 -5.40
N THR A 99 6.63 0.04 -4.67
CA THR A 99 7.35 -1.20 -4.99
C THR A 99 6.31 -2.24 -5.38
N GLY A 100 6.27 -2.59 -6.66
CA GLY A 100 5.32 -3.53 -7.23
C GLY A 100 5.95 -4.47 -8.25
N ASN A 101 5.12 -5.07 -9.09
CA ASN A 101 5.56 -5.95 -10.16
C ASN A 101 6.03 -5.14 -11.40
N GLY A 102 6.53 -5.83 -12.42
CA GLY A 102 7.07 -5.19 -13.62
C GLY A 102 6.06 -4.31 -14.34
N TRP A 103 4.76 -4.65 -14.27
CA TRP A 103 3.69 -3.83 -14.84
C TRP A 103 3.62 -2.45 -14.17
N THR A 104 3.53 -2.40 -12.83
CA THR A 104 3.46 -1.12 -12.09
C THR A 104 4.72 -0.28 -12.25
N TYR A 105 5.88 -0.93 -12.40
CA TYR A 105 7.14 -0.24 -12.68
C TYR A 105 7.15 0.39 -14.08
N ALA A 106 6.71 -0.34 -15.11
CA ALA A 106 6.60 0.18 -16.48
C ALA A 106 5.60 1.34 -16.58
N ARG A 107 4.52 1.26 -15.81
CA ARG A 107 3.53 2.33 -15.65
C ARG A 107 4.16 3.59 -15.05
N ASP A 108 4.90 3.48 -13.94
CA ASP A 108 5.59 4.62 -13.32
C ASP A 108 6.65 5.24 -14.27
N MET A 109 7.38 4.43 -15.06
CA MET A 109 8.29 4.96 -16.09
C MET A 109 7.57 5.77 -17.16
N SER A 110 6.45 5.25 -17.68
CA SER A 110 5.63 5.93 -18.69
C SER A 110 5.07 7.27 -18.18
N VAL A 111 4.67 7.32 -16.90
CA VAL A 111 4.23 8.55 -16.24
C VAL A 111 5.40 9.54 -16.11
N GLY A 112 6.60 9.06 -15.76
CA GLY A 112 7.80 9.90 -15.70
C GLY A 112 8.15 10.55 -17.04
N ASP A 113 8.15 9.76 -18.11
CA ASP A 113 8.40 10.25 -19.48
C ASP A 113 7.34 11.28 -19.89
N TRP A 114 6.06 11.00 -19.61
CA TRP A 114 4.97 11.93 -19.86
C TRP A 114 5.13 13.24 -19.09
N CYS A 115 5.47 13.18 -17.79
CA CYS A 115 5.70 14.36 -16.96
C CYS A 115 6.86 15.21 -17.51
N GLY A 116 7.97 14.58 -17.91
CA GLY A 116 9.11 15.25 -18.52
C GLY A 116 8.75 15.97 -19.83
N ALA A 117 8.01 15.30 -20.71
CA ALA A 117 7.57 15.87 -21.98
C ALA A 117 6.57 17.04 -21.82
N ASN A 118 5.83 17.08 -20.72
CA ASN A 118 4.76 18.05 -20.48
C ASN A 118 5.10 19.11 -19.42
N GLY A 119 6.38 19.21 -19.01
CA GLY A 119 6.83 20.20 -18.03
C GLY A 119 6.16 20.05 -16.66
N VAL A 120 5.80 18.83 -16.27
CA VAL A 120 5.26 18.52 -14.94
C VAL A 120 6.39 18.06 -14.04
N ALA A 121 6.66 18.81 -12.97
CA ALA A 121 7.59 18.42 -11.93
C ALA A 121 6.96 17.32 -11.06
N TRP A 122 7.25 16.06 -11.41
CA TRP A 122 6.86 14.90 -10.61
C TRP A 122 7.94 14.57 -9.57
N GLN A 123 7.53 14.50 -8.30
CA GLN A 123 8.39 14.05 -7.20
C GLN A 123 7.74 12.87 -6.49
N GLU A 124 8.49 11.78 -6.38
CA GLU A 124 8.12 10.63 -5.55
C GLU A 124 8.75 10.77 -4.16
N LEU A 125 7.96 10.50 -3.12
CA LEU A 125 8.41 10.49 -1.73
C LEU A 125 8.42 9.07 -1.17
N THR A 126 9.44 8.76 -0.37
CA THR A 126 9.52 7.47 0.32
C THR A 126 8.39 7.31 1.34
N GLN A 127 7.70 6.17 1.27
CA GLN A 127 6.59 5.83 2.17
C GLN A 127 6.85 4.67 3.14
N SER A 128 8.01 4.01 3.03
CA SER A 128 8.35 2.85 3.84
C SER A 128 9.84 2.79 4.15
N GLY A 129 10.27 1.74 4.88
CA GLY A 129 11.70 1.46 5.08
C GLY A 129 12.40 0.82 3.87
N VAL A 130 11.71 0.69 2.72
CA VAL A 130 12.30 0.25 1.46
C VAL A 130 13.06 1.42 0.83
N VAL A 131 14.24 1.14 0.28
CA VAL A 131 15.16 2.07 -0.33
C VAL A 131 15.37 1.65 -1.78
N ARG A 132 14.95 2.50 -2.72
CA ARG A 132 15.15 2.24 -4.15
C ARG A 132 16.64 2.28 -4.52
N ARG A 133 17.04 1.43 -5.47
CA ARG A 133 18.41 1.39 -6.05
C ARG A 133 19.53 1.27 -5.00
N LEU A 134 19.30 0.45 -3.98
CA LEU A 134 20.27 0.25 -2.91
C LEU A 134 21.51 -0.51 -3.43
N ASN A 135 22.70 0.08 -3.28
CA ASN A 135 23.95 -0.53 -3.74
C ASN A 135 24.35 -1.78 -2.95
N SER A 136 24.08 -1.79 -1.64
CA SER A 136 24.38 -2.92 -0.75
C SER A 136 23.32 -3.03 0.33
N ARG A 137 22.98 -4.28 0.69
CA ARG A 137 22.07 -4.59 1.78
C ARG A 137 22.65 -4.34 3.17
N ASP A 138 23.96 -4.19 3.27
CA ASP A 138 24.61 -3.92 4.54
C ASP A 138 24.10 -2.59 5.11
N GLY A 139 23.68 -2.62 6.38
CA GLY A 139 23.12 -1.45 7.05
C GLY A 139 21.66 -1.10 6.69
N TRP A 140 21.02 -1.80 5.73
CA TRP A 140 19.61 -1.54 5.36
C TRP A 140 18.67 -1.61 6.57
N ALA A 141 18.87 -2.59 7.46
CA ALA A 141 18.05 -2.74 8.66
C ALA A 141 18.13 -1.51 9.59
N LEU A 142 19.31 -0.86 9.68
CA LEU A 142 19.47 0.38 10.44
C LEU A 142 18.71 1.53 9.79
N VAL A 143 18.83 1.69 8.46
CA VAL A 143 18.09 2.71 7.69
C VAL A 143 16.58 2.54 7.87
N ARG A 144 16.07 1.33 7.64
CA ARG A 144 14.65 0.97 7.82
C ARG A 144 14.17 1.28 9.24
N ASN A 145 14.91 0.87 10.26
CA ASN A 145 14.52 1.10 11.65
C ASN A 145 14.59 2.57 12.05
N THR A 146 15.52 3.35 11.48
CA THR A 146 15.58 4.80 11.68
C THR A 146 14.40 5.49 11.03
N TRP A 147 14.03 5.10 9.80
CA TRP A 147 12.83 5.59 9.12
C TRP A 147 11.56 5.34 9.95
N LEU A 148 11.38 4.14 10.51
CA LEU A 148 10.21 3.80 11.33
C LEU A 148 10.11 4.56 12.66
N ARG A 149 11.22 5.12 13.14
CA ARG A 149 11.26 5.93 14.38
C ARG A 149 11.03 7.41 14.15
N GLN A 150 11.08 7.87 12.90
CA GLN A 150 10.77 9.26 12.58
C GLN A 150 9.29 9.57 12.93
N PRO A 151 8.97 10.83 13.27
CA PRO A 151 7.58 11.25 13.47
C PRO A 151 6.71 10.90 12.26
N GLN A 152 5.46 10.51 12.50
CA GLN A 152 4.50 10.35 11.40
C GLN A 152 4.25 11.72 10.75
N ALA A 153 4.01 11.74 9.44
CA ALA A 153 3.63 12.98 8.76
C ALA A 153 2.28 13.50 9.29
N ASP A 154 2.17 14.82 9.45
CA ASP A 154 0.95 15.47 9.89
C ASP A 154 -0.20 15.22 8.92
N VAL A 155 -1.42 15.17 9.47
CA VAL A 155 -2.65 15.07 8.67
C VAL A 155 -3.09 16.49 8.29
N PRO A 156 -2.99 16.88 7.01
CA PRO A 156 -3.44 18.20 6.61
C PRO A 156 -4.96 18.29 6.72
N MET A 157 -5.43 19.41 7.28
CA MET A 157 -6.85 19.74 7.44
C MET A 157 -7.16 21.09 6.78
N ALA A 158 -8.44 21.33 6.47
CA ALA A 158 -8.90 22.52 5.77
C ALA A 158 -8.13 22.79 4.45
N MET A 159 -7.78 21.71 3.75
CA MET A 159 -7.17 21.78 2.42
C MET A 159 -8.12 22.46 1.44
N LYS A 160 -7.55 23.03 0.37
CA LYS A 160 -8.30 23.64 -0.73
C LYS A 160 -7.81 23.06 -2.04
N GLY A 161 -8.69 22.95 -3.02
CA GLY A 161 -8.38 22.34 -4.30
C GLY A 161 -9.48 22.62 -5.33
N PRO A 162 -9.20 22.40 -6.62
CA PRO A 162 -10.25 22.39 -7.62
C PRO A 162 -11.21 21.22 -7.35
N ALA A 163 -12.51 21.48 -7.50
CA ALA A 163 -13.53 20.44 -7.47
C ALA A 163 -13.75 19.93 -8.90
N LEU A 164 -13.34 18.70 -9.18
CA LEU A 164 -13.60 18.03 -10.45
C LEU A 164 -14.52 16.83 -10.21
N PRO A 165 -15.43 16.52 -11.17
CA PRO A 165 -16.24 15.33 -11.07
C PRO A 165 -15.36 14.07 -11.11
N SER A 166 -15.81 13.01 -10.44
CA SER A 166 -15.20 11.67 -10.52
C SER A 166 -15.93 10.80 -11.53
N ASP A 167 -15.20 9.88 -12.16
CA ASP A 167 -15.77 8.90 -13.06
C ASP A 167 -16.55 7.82 -12.28
N PRO A 168 -17.62 7.26 -12.84
CA PRO A 168 -18.18 6.03 -12.32
C PRO A 168 -17.15 4.89 -12.49
N VAL A 169 -17.00 4.05 -11.46
CA VAL A 169 -16.07 2.90 -11.49
C VAL A 169 -16.82 1.64 -11.91
N PRO A 170 -16.65 1.14 -13.14
CA PRO A 170 -17.26 -0.13 -13.56
C PRO A 170 -16.52 -1.31 -12.90
N PRO A 171 -17.13 -2.52 -12.87
CA PRO A 171 -16.40 -3.73 -12.55
C PRO A 171 -15.30 -3.97 -13.59
N LEU A 172 -14.04 -3.93 -13.17
CA LEU A 172 -12.87 -4.14 -14.06
C LEU A 172 -12.34 -5.58 -14.04
N VAL A 173 -12.85 -6.40 -13.12
CA VAL A 173 -12.45 -7.80 -12.94
C VAL A 173 -13.68 -8.65 -12.63
N ALA A 174 -13.63 -9.93 -12.96
CA ALA A 174 -14.72 -10.87 -12.66
C ALA A 174 -15.01 -10.93 -11.15
N ALA A 175 -16.29 -11.11 -10.82
CA ALA A 175 -16.73 -11.26 -9.45
C ALA A 175 -16.10 -12.51 -8.81
N ASP A 176 -15.49 -12.33 -7.63
CA ASP A 176 -14.83 -13.39 -6.87
C ASP A 176 -15.44 -13.38 -5.46
N TYR A 177 -16.57 -14.07 -5.31
CA TYR A 177 -17.32 -14.02 -4.06
C TYR A 177 -16.58 -14.77 -2.96
N CYS A 178 -16.40 -14.11 -1.82
CA CYS A 178 -16.05 -14.80 -0.59
C CYS A 178 -16.71 -14.18 0.63
N ARG A 179 -17.51 -15.02 1.30
CA ARG A 179 -18.26 -14.67 2.51
C ARG A 179 -17.42 -14.03 3.61
N ALA A 180 -16.17 -14.46 3.79
CA ALA A 180 -15.29 -13.99 4.86
C ALA A 180 -14.18 -13.04 4.37
N ARG A 181 -14.38 -12.39 3.20
CA ARG A 181 -13.47 -11.33 2.72
C ARG A 181 -13.43 -10.19 3.74
N GLN A 182 -12.25 -9.62 3.94
CA GLN A 182 -12.11 -8.41 4.74
C GLN A 182 -12.60 -7.20 3.95
N ILE A 183 -13.34 -6.30 4.60
CA ILE A 183 -13.82 -5.05 4.00
C ILE A 183 -12.66 -4.06 3.97
N GLY A 184 -12.52 -3.32 2.86
CA GLY A 184 -11.53 -2.28 2.66
C GLY A 184 -11.69 -1.08 3.59
N GLY A 185 -10.74 -0.15 3.51
CA GLY A 185 -10.77 1.12 4.23
C GLY A 185 -9.92 1.13 5.49
N ARG A 186 -9.40 2.32 5.79
CA ARG A 186 -8.59 2.61 6.98
C ARG A 186 -9.40 2.40 8.25
N THR A 187 -10.68 2.75 8.25
CA THR A 187 -11.58 2.56 9.40
C THR A 187 -11.57 1.11 9.91
N MET A 188 -11.74 0.14 9.00
CA MET A 188 -11.69 -1.29 9.34
C MET A 188 -10.29 -1.74 9.76
N GLY A 189 -9.25 -1.21 9.11
CA GLY A 189 -7.86 -1.48 9.48
C GLY A 189 -7.54 -1.06 10.92
N LEU A 190 -7.97 0.14 11.33
CA LEU A 190 -7.76 0.66 12.69
C LEU A 190 -8.50 -0.17 13.74
N SER A 191 -9.74 -0.60 13.45
CA SER A 191 -10.50 -1.50 14.33
C SER A 191 -9.75 -2.82 14.57
N LEU A 192 -9.24 -3.44 13.49
CA LEU A 192 -8.47 -4.68 13.58
C LEU A 192 -7.15 -4.51 14.34
N LEU A 193 -6.45 -3.39 14.12
CA LEU A 193 -5.21 -3.05 14.82
C LEU A 193 -5.47 -2.86 16.32
N GLY A 194 -6.49 -2.08 16.69
CA GLY A 194 -6.89 -1.86 18.06
C GLY A 194 -7.16 -3.18 18.78
N GLY A 195 -8.10 -3.97 18.27
CA GLY A 195 -8.44 -5.27 18.85
C GLY A 195 -7.26 -6.26 18.89
N PHE A 196 -6.32 -6.19 17.93
CA PHE A 196 -5.10 -6.99 17.99
C PHE A 196 -4.17 -6.54 19.13
N LEU A 197 -3.92 -5.24 19.28
CA LEU A 197 -2.99 -4.71 20.28
C LEU A 197 -3.54 -4.78 21.72
N THR A 198 -4.85 -4.79 21.91
CA THR A 198 -5.48 -4.77 23.23
C THR A 198 -6.00 -6.12 23.69
N GLU A 199 -6.42 -7.00 22.76
CA GLU A 199 -7.11 -8.26 23.08
C GLU A 199 -6.54 -9.46 22.31
N ARG A 200 -6.84 -9.58 21.01
CA ARG A 200 -6.61 -10.79 20.20
C ARG A 200 -5.14 -11.17 20.07
N GLY A 201 -4.24 -10.19 20.13
CA GLY A 201 -2.80 -10.39 19.95
C GLY A 201 -2.08 -10.99 21.15
N GLN A 202 -2.75 -11.17 22.30
CA GLN A 202 -2.09 -11.63 23.54
C GLN A 202 -1.30 -12.92 23.35
N ASN A 203 -1.91 -13.90 22.69
CA ASN A 203 -1.33 -15.22 22.44
C ASN A 203 -0.75 -15.38 21.03
N TYR A 204 -0.66 -14.30 20.25
CA TYR A 204 -0.20 -14.32 18.86
C TYR A 204 1.05 -15.18 18.65
N ARG A 205 2.05 -15.06 19.51
CA ARG A 205 3.29 -15.85 19.41
C ARG A 205 3.06 -17.37 19.39
N LYS A 206 2.11 -17.84 20.21
CA LYS A 206 1.80 -19.27 20.38
C LYS A 206 0.81 -19.75 19.33
N GLU A 207 -0.16 -18.92 18.97
CA GLU A 207 -1.34 -19.33 18.22
C GLU A 207 -1.24 -19.07 16.71
N MET A 208 -0.27 -18.28 16.23
CA MET A 208 -0.19 -17.89 14.81
C MET A 208 0.05 -19.07 13.84
N SER A 209 0.64 -20.18 14.30
CA SER A 209 1.03 -21.29 13.43
C SER A 209 -0.10 -22.31 13.21
N SER A 210 -1.16 -22.26 14.00
CA SER A 210 -2.32 -23.15 13.82
C SER A 210 -3.34 -22.50 12.89
N PRO A 211 -3.86 -23.20 11.88
CA PRO A 211 -4.88 -22.65 10.98
C PRO A 211 -6.20 -22.37 11.71
N VAL A 212 -6.46 -23.06 12.82
CA VAL A 212 -7.68 -22.88 13.63
C VAL A 212 -7.59 -21.62 14.48
N THR A 213 -6.50 -21.45 15.25
CA THR A 213 -6.37 -20.31 16.16
C THR A 213 -5.81 -19.07 15.47
N GLY A 214 -5.00 -19.26 14.42
CA GLY A 214 -4.36 -18.18 13.68
C GLY A 214 -5.34 -17.23 13.00
N GLN A 215 -6.54 -17.69 12.64
CA GLN A 215 -7.60 -16.84 12.10
C GLN A 215 -7.94 -15.69 13.06
N ALA A 216 -8.05 -15.99 14.37
CA ALA A 216 -8.40 -15.01 15.39
C ALA A 216 -7.17 -14.32 15.99
N ALA A 217 -6.08 -15.06 16.23
CA ALA A 217 -4.91 -14.56 16.93
C ALA A 217 -3.99 -13.67 16.07
N CYS A 218 -3.99 -13.83 14.74
CA CYS A 218 -3.20 -12.99 13.83
C CYS A 218 -3.84 -11.60 13.67
N SER A 219 -3.03 -10.60 13.29
CA SER A 219 -3.49 -9.22 13.20
C SER A 219 -4.62 -9.01 12.18
N ARG A 220 -4.64 -9.81 11.10
CA ARG A 220 -5.52 -9.64 9.93
C ARG A 220 -5.27 -8.31 9.21
N LEU A 221 -4.07 -7.73 9.31
CA LEU A 221 -3.74 -6.42 8.75
C LEU A 221 -3.07 -6.44 7.37
N SER A 222 -2.84 -7.63 6.78
CA SER A 222 -2.11 -7.75 5.52
C SER A 222 -2.70 -6.96 4.35
N PRO A 223 -4.01 -6.97 4.05
CA PRO A 223 -4.52 -6.20 2.90
C PRO A 223 -4.46 -4.68 3.15
N TYR A 224 -4.68 -4.23 4.39
CA TYR A 224 -4.55 -2.80 4.76
C TYR A 224 -3.10 -2.29 4.65
N LEU A 225 -2.11 -3.16 4.88
CA LEU A 225 -0.68 -2.87 4.65
C LEU A 225 -0.27 -2.97 3.18
N ALA A 226 -0.97 -3.79 2.38
CA ALA A 226 -0.68 -3.98 0.96
C ALA A 226 -1.17 -2.81 0.10
N PHE A 227 -2.32 -2.22 0.47
CA PHE A 227 -2.90 -1.04 -0.18
C PHE A 227 -2.73 0.26 0.62
N GLY A 228 -1.95 0.21 1.70
CA GLY A 228 -1.50 1.38 2.44
C GLY A 228 -2.60 2.16 3.17
N CYS A 229 -3.72 1.51 3.53
CA CYS A 229 -4.72 2.06 4.43
C CYS A 229 -4.15 2.35 5.83
N LEU A 230 -3.11 1.59 6.22
CA LEU A 230 -2.28 1.83 7.41
C LEU A 230 -0.81 1.81 7.01
N SER A 231 0.01 2.68 7.60
CA SER A 231 1.45 2.69 7.31
C SER A 231 2.22 1.70 8.18
N GLY A 232 3.36 1.20 7.67
CA GLY A 232 4.25 0.35 8.47
C GLY A 232 4.83 1.09 9.70
N ARG A 233 5.04 2.40 9.57
CA ARG A 233 5.50 3.30 10.65
C ARG A 233 4.46 3.40 11.75
N GLU A 234 3.20 3.63 11.38
CA GLU A 234 2.06 3.67 12.30
C GLU A 234 1.96 2.38 13.11
N LEU A 235 1.95 1.21 12.45
CA LEU A 235 1.86 -0.08 13.13
C LEU A 235 3.05 -0.34 14.05
N SER A 236 4.26 -0.03 13.59
CA SER A 236 5.49 -0.19 14.38
C SER A 236 5.45 0.67 15.64
N GLN A 237 5.03 1.93 15.53
CA GLN A 237 4.99 2.87 16.65
C GLN A 237 3.86 2.53 17.64
N ALA A 238 2.65 2.21 17.15
CA ALA A 238 1.54 1.77 17.99
C ALA A 238 1.89 0.49 18.78
N THR A 239 2.56 -0.46 18.12
CA THR A 239 3.05 -1.68 18.78
C THR A 239 4.11 -1.37 19.83
N ALA A 240 5.04 -0.44 19.56
CA ALA A 240 6.06 -0.04 20.52
C ALA A 240 5.47 0.68 21.75
N ILE A 241 4.43 1.49 21.57
CA ILE A 241 3.65 2.08 22.67
C ILE A 241 3.07 0.95 23.52
N ARG A 242 2.34 0.03 22.91
CA ARG A 242 1.70 -1.08 23.63
C ARG A 242 2.72 -1.97 24.36
N GLN A 243 3.90 -2.21 23.76
CA GLN A 243 4.99 -2.95 24.40
C GLN A 243 5.46 -2.30 25.71
N ARG A 244 5.46 -0.96 25.80
CA ARG A 244 5.81 -0.25 27.03
C ARG A 244 4.74 -0.40 28.10
N GLU A 245 3.46 -0.30 27.71
CA GLU A 245 2.33 -0.44 28.63
C GLU A 245 2.26 -1.82 29.29
N VAL A 246 2.52 -2.88 28.53
CA VAL A 246 2.46 -4.27 29.03
C VAL A 246 3.79 -4.78 29.57
N LYS A 247 4.82 -3.91 29.66
CA LYS A 247 6.16 -4.30 30.15
C LYS A 247 6.07 -4.80 31.58
N GLY A 248 6.69 -5.95 31.86
CA GLY A 248 6.69 -6.57 33.19
C GLY A 248 5.47 -7.45 33.47
N THR A 249 4.44 -7.43 32.61
CA THR A 249 3.31 -8.36 32.73
C THR A 249 3.74 -9.79 32.35
N ARG A 250 3.23 -10.80 33.06
CA ARG A 250 3.47 -12.23 32.77
C ARG A 250 2.32 -12.88 32.00
N THR A 251 1.75 -12.12 31.05
CA THR A 251 0.48 -12.45 30.37
C THR A 251 0.65 -12.86 28.91
N GLY A 252 1.90 -13.00 28.42
CA GLY A 252 2.20 -13.39 27.03
C GLY A 252 2.38 -12.23 26.05
N TRP A 253 1.84 -11.05 26.37
CA TRP A 253 1.89 -9.85 25.53
C TRP A 253 3.28 -9.47 25.02
N GLY A 254 4.28 -9.42 25.91
CA GLY A 254 5.64 -8.99 25.53
C GLY A 254 6.25 -9.85 24.42
N GLY A 255 6.07 -11.16 24.49
CA GLY A 255 6.55 -12.10 23.46
C GLY A 255 5.76 -11.99 22.15
N SER A 256 4.46 -11.82 22.24
CA SER A 256 3.56 -11.65 21.09
C SER A 256 3.84 -10.38 20.32
N LEU A 257 3.93 -9.22 20.99
CA LEU A 257 4.22 -7.94 20.33
C LEU A 257 5.64 -7.90 19.74
N LYS A 258 6.62 -8.55 20.40
CA LYS A 258 7.97 -8.72 19.81
C LYS A 258 7.92 -9.54 18.52
N SER A 259 7.11 -10.60 18.49
CA SER A 259 6.92 -11.43 17.29
C SER A 259 6.20 -10.66 16.18
N PHE A 260 5.24 -9.79 16.54
CA PHE A 260 4.55 -8.93 15.59
C PHE A 260 5.50 -7.90 14.96
N GLN A 261 6.32 -7.20 15.76
CA GLN A 261 7.38 -6.32 15.25
C GLN A 261 8.31 -7.03 14.26
N ALA A 262 8.69 -8.28 14.57
CA ALA A 262 9.49 -9.08 13.66
C ALA A 262 8.74 -9.31 12.34
N ARG A 263 7.45 -9.65 12.34
CA ARG A 263 6.68 -9.82 11.08
C ARG A 263 6.55 -8.54 10.27
N LEU A 264 6.45 -7.38 10.91
CA LEU A 264 6.52 -6.09 10.20
C LEU A 264 7.90 -5.90 9.54
N ALA A 265 8.99 -6.30 10.19
CA ALA A 265 10.31 -6.29 9.59
C ALA A 265 10.46 -7.29 8.43
N TRP A 266 9.84 -8.46 8.52
CA TRP A 266 9.79 -9.44 7.43
C TRP A 266 9.09 -8.89 6.18
N ARG A 267 8.00 -8.14 6.33
CA ARG A 267 7.33 -7.45 5.21
C ARG A 267 8.32 -6.55 4.47
N ASP A 268 8.94 -5.62 5.18
CA ASP A 268 9.87 -4.66 4.55
C ASP A 268 11.10 -5.35 3.97
N HIS A 269 11.57 -6.43 4.62
CA HIS A 269 12.70 -7.21 4.11
C HIS A 269 12.41 -7.82 2.73
N PHE A 270 11.23 -8.42 2.56
CA PHE A 270 10.82 -9.01 1.30
C PHE A 270 10.47 -7.97 0.24
N MET A 271 9.85 -6.86 0.61
CA MET A 271 9.65 -5.75 -0.33
C MET A 271 10.98 -5.19 -0.83
N GLN A 272 11.94 -4.94 0.06
CA GLN A 272 13.29 -4.55 -0.34
C GLN A 272 13.95 -5.65 -1.20
N LYS A 273 13.64 -6.93 -0.98
CA LYS A 273 14.29 -8.02 -1.73
C LYS A 273 13.82 -8.02 -3.19
N LEU A 274 12.54 -7.75 -3.40
CA LEU A 274 12.00 -7.50 -4.73
C LEU A 274 12.66 -6.27 -5.36
N GLU A 275 12.82 -5.19 -4.60
CA GLU A 275 13.49 -3.97 -5.06
C GLU A 275 14.95 -4.20 -5.48
N ASP A 276 15.73 -4.98 -4.71
CA ASP A 276 17.13 -5.27 -5.06
C ASP A 276 17.27 -6.29 -6.19
N THR A 277 16.28 -7.17 -6.35
CA THR A 277 16.31 -8.25 -7.35
C THR A 277 14.94 -8.36 -8.05
N PRO A 278 14.59 -7.41 -8.92
CA PRO A 278 13.30 -7.42 -9.62
C PRO A 278 13.07 -8.66 -10.49
N LYS A 279 14.17 -9.29 -10.93
CA LYS A 279 14.13 -10.56 -11.68
C LYS A 279 13.43 -11.69 -10.94
N LEU A 280 13.21 -11.60 -9.63
CA LEU A 280 12.44 -12.58 -8.84
C LEU A 280 11.00 -12.76 -9.32
N GLU A 281 10.47 -11.80 -10.07
CA GLU A 281 9.17 -11.94 -10.74
C GLU A 281 9.18 -13.00 -11.84
N TYR A 282 10.31 -13.18 -12.53
CA TYR A 282 10.41 -14.02 -13.75
C TYR A 282 11.40 -15.18 -13.64
N ARG A 283 12.18 -15.23 -12.55
CA ARG A 283 13.27 -16.19 -12.35
C ARG A 283 13.21 -16.77 -10.94
N CYS A 284 13.69 -18.00 -10.83
CA CYS A 284 13.84 -18.64 -9.53
C CYS A 284 14.80 -17.83 -8.65
N LEU A 285 14.50 -17.74 -7.35
CA LEU A 285 15.39 -17.09 -6.38
C LEU A 285 16.81 -17.68 -6.41
N HIS A 286 16.91 -18.99 -6.62
CA HIS A 286 18.18 -19.68 -6.86
C HIS A 286 18.17 -20.29 -8.25
N SER A 287 19.18 -19.98 -9.05
CA SER A 287 19.30 -20.47 -10.43
C SER A 287 19.39 -22.00 -10.53
N ALA A 288 19.82 -22.67 -9.47
CA ALA A 288 19.83 -24.14 -9.39
C ALA A 288 18.44 -24.78 -9.46
N TYR A 289 17.37 -23.99 -9.26
CA TYR A 289 15.99 -24.46 -9.40
C TYR A 289 15.39 -24.24 -10.78
N GLU A 290 16.10 -23.55 -11.68
CA GLU A 290 15.65 -23.38 -13.06
C GLU A 290 15.59 -24.75 -13.77
N GLY A 291 14.49 -25.02 -14.46
CA GLY A 291 14.26 -26.30 -15.14
C GLY A 291 13.90 -27.48 -14.23
N LEU A 292 13.83 -27.32 -12.90
CA LEU A 292 13.37 -28.41 -12.01
C LEU A 292 11.86 -28.70 -12.13
N ARG A 293 11.08 -27.71 -12.59
CA ARG A 293 9.66 -27.86 -12.84
C ARG A 293 9.42 -27.77 -14.35
N PRO A 294 8.47 -28.55 -14.90
CA PRO A 294 8.05 -28.37 -16.28
C PRO A 294 7.57 -26.94 -16.52
N ASP A 295 7.95 -26.35 -17.66
CA ASP A 295 7.50 -25.00 -18.04
C ASP A 295 5.98 -24.95 -18.23
N MET A 296 5.40 -26.06 -18.71
CA MET A 296 3.96 -26.23 -18.83
C MET A 296 3.44 -27.08 -17.66
N PRO A 297 2.53 -26.55 -16.82
CA PRO A 297 1.93 -27.34 -15.77
C PRO A 297 1.02 -28.43 -16.36
N ASP A 298 0.92 -29.55 -15.67
CA ASP A 298 -0.12 -30.55 -15.93
C ASP A 298 -1.49 -29.91 -15.65
N SER A 299 -2.29 -29.72 -16.70
CA SER A 299 -3.57 -29.01 -16.61
C SER A 299 -4.59 -29.73 -15.74
N GLY A 300 -4.59 -31.06 -15.72
CA GLY A 300 -5.48 -31.86 -14.88
C GLY A 300 -5.12 -31.72 -13.40
N ARG A 301 -3.83 -31.74 -13.07
CA ARG A 301 -3.36 -31.53 -11.69
C ARG A 301 -3.57 -30.09 -11.22
N LEU A 302 -3.34 -29.11 -12.10
CA LEU A 302 -3.55 -27.70 -11.76
C LEU A 302 -5.04 -27.43 -11.49
N ALA A 303 -5.93 -27.89 -12.36
CA ALA A 303 -7.37 -27.75 -12.18
C ALA A 303 -7.91 -28.45 -10.92
N ALA A 304 -7.32 -29.58 -10.52
CA ALA A 304 -7.67 -30.25 -9.27
C ALA A 304 -7.17 -29.53 -8.01
N TRP A 305 -6.18 -28.64 -8.14
CA TRP A 305 -5.60 -27.89 -7.03
C TRP A 305 -6.30 -26.54 -6.78
N THR A 306 -6.76 -25.87 -7.84
CA THR A 306 -7.42 -24.55 -7.82
C THR A 306 -8.85 -24.61 -7.32
#